data_AF-A0A950C823-F1
#
_entry.id   AF-A0A950C823-F1
#
_cell.length_a   1.000
_cell.length_b   1.000
_cell.length_c   1.000
_cell.angle_alpha   90.00
_cell.angle_beta   90.00
_cell.angle_gamma   90.00
#
_symmetry.space_group_name_H-M   'P 1'
#
loop_
_entity.id
_entity.type
_entity.pdbx_description
1 polymer ?
#
loop_
_entity_poly.entity_id
_entity_poly.type
_entity_poly.pdbx_seq_one_letter_code
_entity_poly.pdbx_strand_id
1 'polypeptide(L)' 'DRAFAETLLAEARVATIPLSPFYAQPQPLSFVRLCVAKRDATLDEAALRLKAFAAARGPGSVRA' A
#
# COMPACT_ATOMS: atom_id res chain seq x y z
N ASP A 1 -7.14 -4.07 -5.34
CA ASP A 1 -5.95 -3.24 -5.00
C ASP A 1 -6.22 -1.73 -4.98
N ARG A 2 -7.07 -1.17 -5.85
CA ARG A 2 -7.41 0.26 -5.84
C ARG A 2 -7.93 0.77 -4.48
N ALA A 3 -8.97 0.14 -3.94
CA ALA A 3 -9.52 0.52 -2.64
C ALA A 3 -8.44 0.45 -1.55
N PHE A 4 -7.60 -0.58 -1.59
CA PHE A 4 -6.47 -0.71 -0.67
C PHE A 4 -5.43 0.41 -0.82
N ALA A 5 -5.13 0.86 -2.05
CA ALA A 5 -4.25 2.00 -2.29
C ALA A 5 -4.83 3.31 -1.71
N GLU A 6 -6.15 3.50 -1.82
CA GLU A 6 -6.87 4.64 -1.20
C GLU A 6 -6.82 4.56 0.33
N THR A 7 -7.01 3.37 0.92
CA THR A 7 -6.84 3.13 2.36
C THR A 7 -5.43 3.45 2.85
N LEU A 8 -4.39 2.97 2.15
CA LEU A 8 -3.00 3.27 2.52
C LEU A 8 -2.69 4.77 2.44
N LEU A 9 -3.26 5.47 1.46
CA LEU A 9 -3.11 6.92 1.35
C LEU A 9 -3.77 7.65 2.52
N ALA A 10 -5.03 7.30 2.83
CA ALA A 10 -5.81 7.97 3.87
C ALA A 10 -5.30 7.67 5.28
N GLU A 11 -5.09 6.39 5.59
CA GLU A 11 -4.85 5.91 6.95
C GLU A 11 -3.37 5.71 7.25
N ALA A 12 -2.62 5.07 6.35
CA ALA A 12 -1.18 4.86 6.52
C ALA A 12 -0.35 6.09 6.12
N ARG A 13 -0.96 7.07 5.43
CA ARG A 13 -0.29 8.27 4.92
C ARG A 13 0.88 7.91 3.99
N VAL A 14 0.72 6.83 3.21
CA VAL A 14 1.69 6.37 2.21
C VAL A 14 0.98 6.20 0.87
N ALA A 15 1.38 7.00 -0.12
CA ALA A 15 0.86 6.88 -1.47
C ALA A 15 1.43 5.62 -2.15
N THR A 16 0.55 4.82 -2.74
CA THR A 16 0.91 3.63 -3.51
C THR A 16 0.23 3.66 -4.87
N ILE A 17 0.65 2.79 -5.78
CA ILE A 17 0.10 2.72 -7.13
C ILE A 17 -0.66 1.39 -7.26
N PRO A 18 -1.98 1.41 -7.55
CA PRO A 18 -2.72 0.19 -7.90
C PRO A 18 -2.03 -0.51 -9.07
N LEU A 19 -1.89 -1.83 -8.99
CA LEU A 19 -1.22 -2.63 -10.01
C LEU A 19 -2.18 -3.07 -11.13
N SER A 20 -3.47 -3.19 -10.82
CA SER A 20 -4.52 -3.63 -11.74
C SER A 20 -4.59 -2.84 -13.06
N PRO A 21 -4.35 -1.51 -13.13
CA PRO A 21 -4.36 -0.79 -14.40
C PRO A 21 -3.23 -1.18 -15.36
N PHE A 22 -2.21 -1.91 -14.88
CA PHE A 22 -1.09 -2.37 -15.71
C PHE A 22 -1.35 -3.73 -16.39
N TYR A 23 -2.50 -4.36 -16.13
CA TYR A 23 -2.89 -5.61 -16.78
C TYR A 23 -3.99 -5.38 -17.81
N ALA A 24 -3.84 -5.96 -19.00
CA ALA A 24 -4.85 -5.88 -20.06
C ALA A 24 -6.18 -6.56 -19.69
N GLN A 25 -6.13 -7.54 -18.78
CA GLN A 25 -7.29 -8.22 -18.22
C GLN A 25 -7.21 -8.14 -16.69
N PRO A 26 -8.31 -7.82 -15.98
CA PRO A 26 -8.30 -7.75 -14.53
C PRO A 26 -7.85 -9.07 -13.90
N GLN A 27 -6.86 -8.98 -13.01
CA GLN A 27 -6.37 -10.11 -12.23
C GLN A 27 -6.74 -9.89 -10.75
N PRO A 28 -7.17 -10.92 -10.00
CA PRO A 28 -7.44 -10.80 -8.56
C PRO A 28 -6.12 -10.70 -7.78
N LEU A 29 -5.51 -9.52 -7.79
CA LEU A 29 -4.22 -9.24 -7.15
C LEU A 29 -4.41 -8.54 -5.80
N SER A 30 -3.68 -9.02 -4.80
CA SER A 30 -3.58 -8.42 -3.46
C SER A 30 -2.35 -7.51 -3.32
N PHE A 31 -1.83 -6.99 -4.43
CA PHE A 31 -0.58 -6.22 -4.49
C PHE A 31 -0.80 -4.76 -4.88
N VAL A 32 0.06 -3.89 -4.38
CA VAL A 32 0.23 -2.51 -4.83
C VAL A 32 1.71 -2.27 -5.15
N ARG A 33 2.00 -1.32 -6.04
CA ARG A 33 3.37 -0.95 -6.39
C ARG A 33 3.84 0.25 -5.55
N LEU A 34 5.09 0.17 -5.08
CA LEU A 34 5.80 1.27 -4.42
C LEU A 34 6.85 1.87 -5.35
N CYS A 35 7.09 3.17 -5.23
CA CYS A 35 8.21 3.84 -5.88
C CYS A 35 9.33 4.10 -4.87
N VAL A 36 10.44 3.37 -5.01
CA VAL A 36 11.58 3.46 -4.09
C VAL A 36 12.60 4.53 -4.49
N ALA A 37 12.42 5.22 -5.62
CA ALA A 37 13.26 6.32 -6.07
C ALA A 37 12.99 7.59 -5.24
N LYS A 38 13.37 7.54 -3.96
CA LYS A 38 13.22 8.59 -2.94
C LYS A 38 14.48 8.60 -2.05
N ARG A 39 14.60 9.58 -1.17
CA ARG A 39 15.65 9.60 -0.14
C ARG A 39 15.39 8.51 0.89
N ASP A 40 16.45 7.95 1.45
CA ASP A 40 16.37 6.91 2.49
C ASP A 40 15.44 7.32 3.65
N ALA A 41 15.59 8.55 4.15
CA ALA A 41 14.72 9.08 5.22
C ALA A 41 13.21 9.03 4.87
N THR A 42 12.85 9.20 3.59
CA THR A 42 11.45 9.09 3.14
C THR A 42 11.00 7.63 3.09
N LEU A 43 11.89 6.72 2.69
CA LEU A 43 11.60 5.28 2.66
C LEU A 43 11.46 4.72 4.07
N ASP A 44 12.34 5.12 4.99
CA ASP A 44 12.30 4.73 6.40
C ASP A 44 11.01 5.20 7.07
N GLU A 45 10.62 6.46 6.86
CA GLU A 45 9.36 7.00 7.38
C GLU A 45 8.14 6.22 6.82
N ALA A 46 8.13 5.93 5.52
CA ALA A 46 7.07 5.14 4.91
C ALA A 46 7.01 3.72 5.49
N ALA A 47 8.14 3.07 5.70
CA ALA A 47 8.21 1.73 6.29
C ALA A 47 7.67 1.72 7.74
N LEU A 48 8.03 2.73 8.55
CA LEU A 48 7.51 2.88 9.91
C LEU A 48 5.99 3.08 9.93
N ARG A 49 5.46 3.94 9.04
CA ARG A 49 4.02 4.18 8.91
C ARG A 49 3.26 2.91 8.50
N LEU A 50 3.79 2.15 7.53
CA LEU A 50 3.20 0.88 7.10
C LEU A 50 3.21 -0.18 8.21
N LYS A 51 4.30 -0.24 9.00
CA LYS A 51 4.38 -1.15 10.16
C LYS A 51 3.34 -0.79 11.22
N ALA A 52 3.18 0.49 11.54
CA ALA A 52 2.15 0.96 12.47
C ALA A 52 0.74 0.66 11.97
N PHE A 53 0.46 0.94 10.69
CA PHE A 53 -0.81 0.62 10.05
C PHE A 53 -1.15 -0.87 10.13
N ALA A 54 -0.18 -1.76 9.86
CA ALA A 54 -0.36 -3.20 9.93
C ALA A 54 -0.61 -3.68 11.37
N ALA A 55 0.13 -3.14 12.34
CA ALA A 55 -0.05 -3.48 13.75
C ALA A 55 -1.45 -3.10 14.27
N ALA A 56 -1.96 -1.93 13.87
CA ALA A 56 -3.31 -1.47 14.24
C ALA A 56 -4.44 -2.34 13.67
N ARG A 57 -4.16 -3.08 12.58
CA ARG A 57 -5.12 -3.92 11.87
C ARG A 57 -5.18 -5.36 12.36
N GLY A 58 -4.20 -5.81 13.14
CA GLY A 58 -4.08 -7.21 13.58
C GLY A 58 -3.84 -8.21 12.42
N PRO A 59 -3.37 -9.42 12.71
CA PRO A 59 -3.20 -10.44 11.69
C PRO A 59 -4.57 -10.91 11.17
N GLY A 60 -4.88 -10.63 9.90
CA GLY A 60 -6.06 -11.16 9.19
C GLY A 60 -7.08 -10.14 8.66
N SER A 61 -6.96 -8.84 8.92
CA SER A 61 -7.93 -7.84 8.45
C SER A 61 -7.61 -7.26 7.05
N VAL A 62 -7.64 -8.12 6.03
CA VAL A 62 -7.90 -7.63 4.66
C VAL A 62 -9.41 -7.49 4.54
N ARG A 63 -9.91 -6.25 4.64
CA ARG A 63 -11.25 -5.94 4.13
C ARG A 63 -11.16 -5.81 2.61
N ALA A 64 -12.00 -6.59 1.92
CA ALA A 64 -12.14 -6.60 0.47
C ALA A 64 -12.62 -5.25 -0.07
#